data_AF-A0A821MQ74-F1
#
_entry.id   AF-A0A821MQ74-F1
#
_cell.length_a   1.000
_cell.length_b   1.000
_cell.length_c   1.000
_cell.angle_alpha   90.00
_cell.angle_beta   90.00
_cell.angle_gamma   90.00
#
_symmetry.space_group_name_H-M   'P 1'
#
loop_
_entity.id
_entity.type
_entity.pdbx_description
1 polymer ?
#
loop_
_entity_poly.entity_id
_entity_poly.type
_entity_poly.pdbx_seq_one_letter_code
_entity_poly.pdbx_strand_id
1 'polypeptide(L)'
;EGNETPECAIAIANKNNADFIISTDSDADRFALIERDITGSAQTGWRILTGNLLGALLGNLPIYLTVDLKDVYMIYSTVSSHILKSIDEVKDFNTIDTLTDFK
;
A
#
# COMPACT_ATOMS: atom_id res chain seq x y z
N GLU A 1 -20.19 -12.87 -13.80
CA GLU A 1 -19.00 -13.47 -13.18
C GLU A 1 -18.72 -12.66 -11.94
N GLY A 2 -19.27 -13.12 -10.82
CA GLY A 2 -19.86 -12.22 -9.83
C GLY A 2 -19.46 -12.56 -8.41
N ASN A 3 -19.21 -11.50 -7.65
CA ASN A 3 -19.60 -11.30 -6.26
C ASN A 3 -19.07 -12.23 -5.15
N GLU A 4 -18.20 -13.22 -5.40
CA GLU A 4 -17.72 -14.15 -4.36
C GLU A 4 -16.32 -13.85 -3.77
N THR A 5 -15.64 -12.80 -4.23
CA THR A 5 -14.18 -12.62 -4.01
C THR A 5 -13.74 -12.13 -2.63
N PRO A 6 -14.34 -11.09 -1.99
CA PRO A 6 -13.82 -10.56 -0.72
C PRO A 6 -14.17 -11.45 0.48
N GLU A 7 -15.40 -11.96 0.51
CA GLU A 7 -15.93 -12.74 1.64
C GLU A 7 -15.23 -14.09 1.78
N CYS A 8 -14.92 -14.75 0.66
CA CYS A 8 -14.19 -16.01 0.65
C CYS A 8 -12.74 -15.82 1.15
N ALA A 9 -12.07 -14.76 0.70
CA ALA A 9 -10.73 -14.41 1.17
C ALA A 9 -10.70 -14.14 2.69
N ILE A 10 -11.68 -13.38 3.20
CA ILE A 10 -11.86 -13.12 4.63
C ILE A 10 -12.11 -14.41 5.42
N ALA A 11 -12.98 -15.29 4.92
CA ALA A 11 -13.27 -16.57 5.57
C ALA A 11 -12.03 -17.46 5.67
N ILE A 12 -11.23 -17.56 4.60
CA ILE A 12 -9.97 -18.31 4.59
C ILE A 12 -8.97 -17.68 5.56
N ALA A 13 -8.84 -16.36 5.54
CA ALA A 13 -7.93 -15.64 6.43
C ALA A 13 -8.29 -15.82 7.90
N ASN A 14 -9.58 -15.77 8.24
CA ASN A 14 -10.07 -16.06 9.58
C ASN A 14 -9.83 -17.52 9.98
N LYS A 15 -10.10 -18.48 9.09
CA LYS A 15 -9.85 -19.90 9.35
C LYS A 15 -8.38 -20.20 9.65
N ASN A 16 -7.46 -19.50 9.00
CA ASN A 16 -6.02 -19.69 9.18
C ASN A 16 -5.39 -18.71 10.18
N ASN A 17 -6.19 -17.88 10.85
CA ASN A 17 -5.71 -16.82 11.74
C ASN A 17 -4.63 -15.93 11.08
N ALA A 18 -4.84 -15.56 9.82
CA ALA A 18 -3.94 -14.69 9.08
C ALA A 18 -4.08 -13.23 9.55
N ASP A 19 -2.99 -12.48 9.50
CA ASP A 19 -2.97 -11.04 9.83
C ASP A 19 -3.24 -10.16 8.61
N PHE A 20 -2.89 -10.65 7.42
CA PHE A 20 -2.97 -9.93 6.16
C PHE A 20 -3.61 -10.76 5.06
N ILE A 21 -4.31 -10.08 4.16
CA ILE A 21 -4.80 -10.61 2.88
C ILE A 21 -4.17 -9.75 1.78
N ILE A 22 -3.53 -10.41 0.82
CA ILE A 22 -3.01 -9.79 -0.39
C ILE A 22 -3.79 -10.36 -1.57
N SER A 23 -4.36 -9.50 -2.40
CA SER A 23 -4.94 -9.91 -3.68
C SER A 23 -4.26 -9.19 -4.83
N THR A 24 -4.15 -9.85 -5.97
CA THR A 24 -3.66 -9.27 -7.22
C THR A 24 -4.75 -9.33 -8.28
N ASP A 25 -4.63 -8.56 -9.35
CA ASP A 25 -5.40 -8.77 -10.56
C ASP A 25 -4.85 -9.92 -11.41
N SER A 26 -5.52 -10.23 -12.52
CA SER A 26 -5.24 -11.38 -13.40
C SER A 26 -3.91 -11.28 -14.14
N ASP A 27 -3.44 -10.07 -14.40
CA ASP A 27 -2.17 -9.73 -15.02
C ASP A 27 -1.06 -9.45 -14.00
N ALA A 28 -1.39 -9.43 -12.70
CA ALA A 28 -0.47 -9.30 -11.57
C ALA A 28 0.37 -8.01 -11.58
N ASP A 29 -0.15 -6.93 -12.17
CA ASP A 29 0.48 -5.61 -12.17
C ASP A 29 0.01 -4.73 -11.00
N ARG A 30 -1.11 -5.09 -10.37
CA ARG A 30 -1.65 -4.43 -9.18
C ARG A 30 -1.85 -5.41 -8.03
N PHE A 31 -1.79 -4.86 -6.83
CA PHE A 31 -2.20 -5.59 -5.64
C PHE A 31 -2.99 -4.69 -4.67
N ALA A 32 -3.83 -5.33 -3.86
CA ALA A 32 -4.48 -4.74 -2.71
C ALA A 32 -4.00 -5.44 -1.44
N LEU A 33 -3.77 -4.67 -0.38
CA LEU A 33 -3.42 -5.19 0.94
C LEU A 33 -4.56 -4.88 1.91
N ILE A 34 -4.97 -5.89 2.66
CA ILE A 34 -6.01 -5.80 3.69
C ILE A 34 -5.42 -6.37 4.98
N GLU A 35 -5.57 -5.66 6.08
CA GLU A 35 -5.10 -6.12 7.39
C GLU A 35 -6.27 -6.37 8.34
N ARG A 36 -6.03 -7.19 9.36
CA ARG A 36 -6.98 -7.38 10.44
C ARG A 36 -7.20 -6.06 11.17
N ASP A 37 -8.46 -5.66 11.31
CA ASP A 37 -8.79 -4.46 12.06
C ASP A 37 -8.81 -4.73 13.56
N ILE A 38 -7.76 -4.29 14.24
CA ILE A 38 -7.64 -4.38 15.70
C ILE A 38 -8.38 -3.26 16.45
N THR A 39 -8.81 -2.19 15.75
CA THR A 39 -9.53 -1.07 16.39
C THR A 39 -11.03 -1.31 16.47
N GLY A 40 -11.53 -2.35 15.79
CA GLY A 40 -12.96 -2.72 15.76
C GLY A 40 -13.84 -1.69 15.03
N SER A 41 -13.25 -0.89 14.15
CA SER A 41 -13.92 0.17 13.40
C SER A 41 -14.56 -0.32 12.09
N ALA A 42 -14.02 -1.38 11.51
CA ALA A 42 -14.53 -2.05 10.32
C ALA A 42 -15.52 -3.14 10.70
N GLN A 43 -16.72 -3.10 10.10
CA GLN A 43 -17.78 -4.10 10.35
C GLN A 43 -17.36 -5.53 9.98
N THR A 44 -16.47 -5.68 9.01
CA THR A 44 -15.93 -6.97 8.57
C THR A 44 -14.81 -7.50 9.47
N GLY A 45 -14.28 -6.68 10.38
CA GLY A 45 -13.04 -6.98 11.13
C GLY A 45 -11.78 -6.87 10.27
N TRP A 46 -11.86 -6.29 9.07
CA TRP A 46 -10.76 -6.13 8.12
C TRP A 46 -10.72 -4.72 7.56
N ARG A 47 -9.52 -4.14 7.48
CA ARG A 47 -9.26 -2.79 6.96
C ARG A 47 -8.45 -2.87 5.67
N ILE A 48 -8.96 -2.25 4.61
CA ILE A 48 -8.23 -2.12 3.34
C ILE A 48 -7.20 -1.00 3.47
N LEU A 49 -5.93 -1.27 3.15
CA LEU A 49 -4.90 -0.25 3.06
C LEU A 49 -5.00 0.43 1.69
N THR A 50 -5.20 1.75 1.70
CA THR A 50 -5.27 2.53 0.47
C THR A 50 -3.91 2.59 -0.22
N GLY A 51 -3.91 2.87 -1.53
CA GLY A 51 -2.66 3.10 -2.27
C GLY A 51 -1.78 4.20 -1.67
N ASN A 52 -2.38 5.23 -1.05
CA ASN A 52 -1.63 6.28 -0.35
C ASN A 52 -0.93 5.74 0.90
N LEU A 53 -1.60 4.89 1.70
CA LEU A 53 -0.99 4.24 2.88
C LEU A 53 0.12 3.28 2.46
N LEU A 54 -0.09 2.51 1.39
CA LEU A 54 0.93 1.65 0.80
C LEU A 54 2.11 2.46 0.29
N GLY A 55 1.87 3.57 -0.41
CA GLY A 55 2.91 4.50 -0.86
C GLY A 55 3.73 5.04 0.31
N ALA A 56 3.08 5.44 1.41
CA ALA A 56 3.76 5.89 2.61
C ALA A 56 4.60 4.77 3.27
N LEU A 57 4.08 3.55 3.32
CA LEU A 57 4.78 2.38 3.86
C LEU A 57 6.03 2.05 3.03
N LEU A 58 5.87 1.93 1.72
CA LEU A 58 6.94 1.60 0.80
C LEU A 58 7.97 2.73 0.67
N GLY A 59 7.53 3.99 0.71
CA GLY A 59 8.42 5.14 0.72
C GLY A 59 9.32 5.21 1.95
N ASN A 60 8.91 4.65 3.09
CA ASN A 60 9.79 4.55 4.26
C ASN A 60 10.75 3.35 4.20
N LEU A 61 10.52 2.37 3.32
CA LEU A 61 11.31 1.12 3.29
C LEU A 61 12.83 1.35 3.08
N PRO A 62 13.28 2.23 2.16
CA PRO A 62 14.71 2.52 1.99
C PRO A 62 15.41 2.94 3.29
N ILE A 63 14.72 3.69 4.14
CA ILE A 63 15.24 4.15 5.44
C ILE A 63 15.57 2.95 6.34
N TYR A 64 14.68 1.95 6.37
CA TYR A 64 14.88 0.73 7.16
C TYR A 64 15.93 -0.21 6.55
N LEU A 65 16.16 -0.12 5.24
CA LEU A 65 17.18 -0.89 4.54
C LEU A 65 18.58 -0.23 4.62
N THR A 66 18.73 0.89 5.31
CA THR A 66 20.00 1.62 5.48
C THR A 66 20.70 1.99 4.17
N VAL A 67 19.92 2.20 3.12
CA VAL A 67 20.47 2.65 1.83
C VAL A 67 20.81 4.13 1.90
N ASP A 68 21.78 4.57 1.10
CA ASP A 68 22.05 6.00 0.93
C ASP A 68 20.84 6.64 0.22
N LEU A 69 20.14 7.51 0.95
CA LEU A 69 18.89 8.11 0.51
C LEU A 69 19.09 9.14 -0.60
N LYS A 70 20.32 9.65 -0.79
CA LYS A 70 20.64 10.65 -1.82
C LYS A 70 20.47 10.13 -3.24
N ASP A 71 20.65 8.82 -3.43
CA ASP A 71 20.48 8.15 -4.73
C ASP A 71 19.10 7.48 -4.86
N VAL A 72 18.20 7.69 -3.89
CA VAL A 72 16.83 7.18 -3.93
C VAL A 72 15.92 8.22 -4.57
N TYR A 73 15.14 7.77 -5.55
CA TYR A 73 14.11 8.56 -6.21
C TYR A 73 12.74 7.91 -5.99
N MET A 74 11.80 8.67 -5.45
CA MET A 74 10.42 8.25 -5.29
C MET A 74 9.53 9.01 -6.26
N ILE A 75 8.85 8.26 -7.11
CA ILE A 75 7.99 8.80 -8.17
C ILE A 75 6.54 8.54 -7.77
N TYR A 76 5.71 9.57 -7.84
CA TYR A 76 4.30 9.47 -7.51
C TYR A 76 3.43 10.30 -8.46
N SER A 77 2.16 9.94 -8.57
CA SER A 77 1.23 10.64 -9.46
C SER A 77 0.61 11.86 -8.78
N THR A 78 0.29 12.92 -9.52
CA THR A 78 -0.32 14.17 -9.01
C THR A 78 -1.68 13.94 -8.32
N VAL A 79 -2.37 12.84 -8.62
CA VAL A 79 -3.65 12.48 -7.97
C VAL A 79 -3.45 11.64 -6.71
N SER A 80 -2.23 11.20 -6.41
CA SER A 80 -1.86 10.56 -5.15
C SER A 80 -1.69 11.61 -4.06
N SER A 81 -1.77 11.19 -2.79
CA SER A 81 -1.39 12.07 -1.69
C SER A 81 0.09 12.43 -1.79
N HIS A 82 0.45 13.70 -1.52
CA HIS A 82 1.83 14.17 -1.43
C HIS A 82 2.61 13.64 -0.21
N ILE A 83 2.24 12.49 0.36
CA ILE A 83 2.89 11.91 1.55
C ILE A 83 4.38 11.66 1.28
N LEU A 84 4.73 11.17 0.09
CA LEU A 84 6.14 10.93 -0.27
C LEU A 84 6.97 12.22 -0.25
N LYS A 85 6.38 13.34 -0.69
CA LYS A 85 7.00 14.67 -0.60
C LYS A 85 7.20 15.12 0.85
N SER A 86 6.25 14.85 1.74
CA SER A 86 6.43 15.14 3.16
C SER A 86 7.50 14.27 3.83
N ILE A 87 7.72 13.03 3.34
CA ILE A 87 8.78 12.17 3.86
C ILE A 87 10.15 12.66 3.34
N ASP A 88 10.24 13.14 2.10
CA ASP A 88 11.44 13.77 1.50
C ASP A 88 11.94 14.95 2.35
N GLU A 89 11.05 15.89 2.70
CA GLU A 89 11.35 17.07 3.53
C GLU A 89 12.01 16.73 4.89
N VAL A 90 11.85 15.49 5.37
CA VAL A 90 12.40 15.03 6.65
C VAL A 90 13.62 14.12 6.47
N LYS A 91 13.74 13.41 5.34
CA LYS A 91 14.65 12.26 5.17
C LYS A 91 15.67 12.41 4.04
N ASP A 92 15.63 13.51 3.30
CA ASP A 92 16.67 13.91 2.34
C ASP A 92 16.85 12.89 1.18
N PHE A 93 15.74 12.43 0.60
CA PHE A 93 15.70 11.65 -0.64
C PHE A 93 14.95 12.41 -1.73
N ASN A 94 15.07 12.02 -2.99
CA ASN A 94 14.48 12.79 -4.08
C ASN A 94 13.04 12.37 -4.39
N THR A 95 12.13 13.33 -4.60
CA THR A 95 10.77 13.06 -5.09
C THR A 95 10.49 13.67 -6.46
N ILE A 96 9.69 12.95 -7.27
CA ILE A 96 9.24 13.40 -8.59
C ILE A 96 7.73 13.22 -8.68
N ASP A 97 7.03 14.33 -8.98
CA ASP A 97 5.61 14.35 -9.28
C ASP A 97 5.38 14.15 -10.78
N THR A 98 4.45 13.27 -11.13
CA THR A 98 4.16 12.87 -12.51
C THR A 98 2.66 12.85 -12.77
N LEU A 99 2.25 12.96 -14.04
CA LEU A 99 0.85 12.74 -14.39
C LEU A 99 0.43 11.30 -14.09
N THR A 100 -0.87 11.06 -14.03
CA THR A 100 -1.40 9.69 -14.00
C THR A 100 -1.02 8.92 -15.26
N ASP A 101 -0.98 7.59 -15.14
CA ASP A 101 -0.46 6.62 -16.11
C ASP A 101 1.01 6.27 -15.81
N PHE A 102 1.33 4.97 -15.80
CA PHE A 102 2.64 4.47 -15.35
C PHE A 102 3.74 4.67 -16.40
N LYS A 103 3.35 5.08 -17.61
CA LYS A 103 4.22 5.17 -18.79
C LYS A 103 5.00 6.47 -18.86
#